data_AF-A0A8D5U1V6-F1
#
_entry.id   AF-A0A8D5U1V6-F1
#
_cell.length_a   1.000
_cell.length_b   1.000
_cell.length_c   1.000
_cell.angle_alpha   90.00
_cell.angle_beta   90.00
_cell.angle_gamma   90.00
#
_symmetry.space_group_name_H-M   'P 1'
#
loop_
_entity.id
_entity.type
_entity.pdbx_description
1 polymer ?
#
loop_
_entity_poly.entity_id
_entity_poly.type
_entity_poly.pdbx_seq_one_letter_code
_entity_poly.pdbx_strand_id
1 'polypeptide(L)'
;MKFITGVVSLLLAGTILQFVFRDALYALIPLPLHQTFLNYLYPLGIIGSALFYVTIMVTLLILSLKLKEFLILFAIELVSSVIPYIYPEYYGTLLWYAFTFFLLFFSLGISLLEMGNSTRRELIFLVPIMLFTGYFYLQSILLYSHGPALTYSPLILLALLAAGTLSYSILLRSKKGKIIIAYISGALISIPFIFFGFLISGNAFLQTIMTMVIPSSLGITVNSSQTGITFALLGVILASLLIIGIKGEIEKVTGILLILTSVVQGATGFHFIVYLIAIPLGYFLCEEKLFSRLTFGRNYKLLPQQ
;
A
#
# COMPACT_ATOMS: atom_id res chain seq x y z
N MET A 1 7.67 15.28 18.02
CA MET A 1 8.28 14.96 16.71
C MET A 1 8.95 13.59 16.70
N LYS A 2 9.99 13.33 17.52
CA LYS A 2 10.72 12.04 17.53
C LYS A 2 9.84 10.79 17.71
N PHE A 3 8.79 10.89 18.53
CA PHE A 3 7.85 9.79 18.77
C PHE A 3 7.03 9.43 17.52
N ILE A 4 6.46 10.42 16.82
CA ILE A 4 5.67 10.20 15.58
C ILE A 4 6.54 9.59 14.48
N THR A 5 7.76 10.10 14.28
CA THR A 5 8.70 9.51 13.31
C THR A 5 9.06 8.06 13.66
N GLY A 6 9.17 7.73 14.96
CA GLY A 6 9.39 6.36 15.42
C GLY A 6 8.20 5.46 15.09
N VAL A 7 6.97 5.91 15.33
CA VAL A 7 5.74 5.17 15.00
C VAL A 7 5.60 4.96 13.49
N VAL A 8 5.86 5.98 12.66
CA VAL A 8 5.81 5.86 11.20
C VAL A 8 6.87 4.87 10.69
N SER A 9 8.06 4.86 11.29
CA SER A 9 9.12 3.90 10.93
C SER A 9 8.77 2.47 11.33
N LEU A 10 8.11 2.28 12.48
CA LEU A 10 7.59 0.98 12.89
C LEU A 10 6.44 0.52 11.98
N LEU A 11 5.57 1.44 11.56
CA LEU A 11 4.52 1.16 10.59
C LEU A 11 5.11 0.73 9.24
N LEU A 12 6.12 1.44 8.74
CA LEU A 12 6.86 1.06 7.54
C LEU A 12 7.46 -0.35 7.66
N ALA A 13 8.12 -0.65 8.78
CA ALA A 13 8.69 -1.97 9.03
C ALA A 13 7.59 -3.04 9.06
N GLY A 14 6.46 -2.77 9.73
CA GLY A 14 5.31 -3.68 9.77
C GLY A 14 4.75 -3.97 8.38
N THR A 15 4.52 -2.92 7.58
CA THR A 15 4.02 -3.04 6.20
C THR A 15 4.97 -3.86 5.33
N ILE A 16 6.28 -3.62 5.42
CA ILE A 16 7.28 -4.38 4.66
C ILE A 16 7.31 -5.85 5.09
N LEU A 17 7.36 -6.12 6.40
CA LEU A 17 7.42 -7.47 6.93
C LEU A 17 6.17 -8.27 6.56
N GLN A 18 4.99 -7.66 6.70
CA GLN A 18 3.75 -8.27 6.27
C GLN A 18 3.78 -8.57 4.77
N PHE A 19 4.12 -7.59 3.92
CA PHE A 19 4.16 -7.81 2.48
C PHE A 19 5.14 -8.91 2.06
N VAL A 20 6.36 -8.90 2.59
CA VAL A 20 7.39 -9.88 2.21
C VAL A 20 7.03 -11.27 2.71
N PHE A 21 6.74 -11.42 4.00
CA PHE A 21 6.63 -12.74 4.62
C PHE A 21 5.24 -13.35 4.55
N ARG A 22 4.18 -12.53 4.56
CA ARG A 22 2.80 -13.01 4.50
C ARG A 22 2.22 -13.00 3.10
N ASP A 23 2.62 -12.09 2.22
CA ASP A 23 1.98 -12.02 0.89
C ASP A 23 2.89 -12.61 -0.20
N ALA A 24 4.12 -12.11 -0.32
CA ALA A 24 5.02 -12.52 -1.39
C ALA A 24 5.53 -13.95 -1.21
N LEU A 25 6.07 -14.28 -0.03
CA LEU A 25 6.64 -15.60 0.24
C LEU A 25 5.57 -16.65 0.56
N TYR A 26 4.46 -16.26 1.19
CA TYR A 26 3.38 -17.19 1.50
C TYR A 26 2.62 -17.64 0.24
N ALA A 27 2.43 -16.76 -0.75
CA ALA A 27 1.79 -17.13 -2.01
C ALA A 27 2.58 -18.19 -2.81
N LEU A 28 3.86 -18.38 -2.52
CA LEU A 28 4.73 -19.39 -3.13
C LEU A 28 4.62 -20.77 -2.45
N ILE A 29 3.94 -20.86 -1.30
CA ILE A 29 3.80 -22.09 -0.49
C ILE A 29 3.03 -23.24 -1.15
N PRO A 30 1.99 -23.01 -1.97
CA PRO A 30 1.28 -24.10 -2.63
C PRO A 30 2.17 -24.86 -3.63
N LEU A 31 3.32 -24.29 -4.00
CA LEU A 31 4.30 -24.99 -4.81
C LEU A 31 5.01 -26.04 -3.94
N PRO A 32 5.11 -27.30 -4.40
CA PRO A 32 5.63 -28.43 -3.62
C PRO A 32 7.14 -28.36 -3.29
N LEU A 33 7.76 -27.20 -3.38
CA LEU A 33 9.22 -27.05 -3.31
C LEU A 33 9.77 -26.84 -1.89
N HIS A 34 9.01 -26.33 -0.91
CA HIS A 34 9.64 -25.91 0.36
C HIS A 34 8.77 -26.01 1.63
N GLN A 35 8.33 -27.22 2.01
CA GLN A 35 7.62 -27.45 3.29
C GLN A 35 8.45 -27.09 4.54
N THR A 36 9.78 -27.20 4.50
CA THR A 36 10.65 -26.93 5.67
C THR A 36 10.77 -25.45 6.02
N PHE A 37 10.65 -24.54 5.05
CA PHE A 37 10.74 -23.10 5.30
C PHE A 37 9.42 -22.50 5.84
N LEU A 38 8.31 -23.23 5.72
CA LEU A 38 6.99 -22.83 6.23
C LEU A 38 6.99 -22.49 7.71
N ASN A 39 7.64 -23.34 8.50
CA ASN A 39 7.69 -23.20 9.95
C ASN A 39 8.42 -21.92 10.40
N TYR A 40 9.24 -21.32 9.53
CA TYR A 40 9.96 -20.07 9.82
C TYR A 40 9.27 -18.85 9.20
N LEU A 41 8.76 -18.98 7.97
CA LEU A 41 8.12 -17.87 7.25
C LEU A 41 6.76 -17.50 7.86
N TYR A 42 5.99 -18.48 8.32
CA TYR A 42 4.66 -18.25 8.88
C TYR A 42 4.70 -17.42 10.19
N PRO A 43 5.52 -17.74 11.21
CA PRO A 43 5.66 -16.89 12.38
C PRO A 43 6.13 -15.47 12.07
N LEU A 44 7.06 -15.30 11.12
CA LEU A 44 7.52 -13.97 10.69
C LEU A 44 6.39 -13.16 10.03
N GLY A 45 5.55 -13.79 9.21
CA GLY A 45 4.36 -13.17 8.63
C GLY A 45 3.33 -12.75 9.68
N ILE A 46 3.14 -13.56 10.74
CA ILE A 46 2.28 -13.20 11.88
C ILE A 46 2.84 -12.00 12.64
N ILE A 47 4.14 -12.01 12.96
CA ILE A 47 4.80 -10.91 13.66
C ILE A 47 4.69 -9.62 12.83
N GLY A 48 4.93 -9.69 11.51
CA GLY A 48 4.77 -8.56 10.61
C GLY A 48 3.34 -8.01 10.61
N SER A 49 2.34 -8.90 10.54
CA SER A 49 0.93 -8.52 10.59
C SER A 49 0.52 -7.89 11.92
N ALA A 50 0.99 -8.45 13.04
CA ALA A 50 0.74 -7.90 14.37
C ALA A 50 1.39 -6.53 14.55
N LEU A 51 2.64 -6.37 14.07
CA LEU A 51 3.34 -5.09 14.10
C LEU A 51 2.59 -4.05 13.26
N PHE A 52 2.17 -4.39 12.04
CA PHE A 52 1.35 -3.53 11.20
C PHE A 52 0.05 -3.13 11.88
N TYR A 53 -0.68 -4.08 12.45
CA TYR A 53 -1.96 -3.83 13.11
C TYR A 53 -1.83 -2.88 14.30
N VAL A 54 -0.91 -3.19 15.22
CA VAL A 54 -0.67 -2.39 16.43
C VAL A 54 -0.18 -1.00 16.05
N THR A 55 0.71 -0.89 15.06
CA THR A 55 1.23 0.42 14.63
C THR A 55 0.17 1.26 13.94
N ILE A 56 -0.74 0.68 13.14
CA ILE A 56 -1.90 1.41 12.62
C ILE A 56 -2.77 1.92 13.75
N MET A 57 -3.15 1.06 14.70
CA MET A 57 -4.00 1.45 15.83
C MET A 57 -3.40 2.60 16.65
N VAL A 58 -2.11 2.50 16.98
CA VAL A 58 -1.37 3.55 17.67
C VAL A 58 -1.30 4.82 16.83
N THR A 59 -1.06 4.71 15.52
CA THR A 59 -1.01 5.86 14.61
C THR A 59 -2.35 6.57 14.54
N LEU A 60 -3.45 5.85 14.34
CA LEU A 60 -4.81 6.39 14.33
C LEU A 60 -5.13 7.10 15.65
N LEU A 61 -4.79 6.50 16.79
CA LEU A 61 -5.00 7.10 18.11
C LEU A 61 -4.17 8.39 18.28
N ILE A 62 -2.90 8.41 17.90
CA ILE A 62 -2.05 9.61 17.99
C ILE A 62 -2.61 10.73 17.10
N LEU A 63 -3.02 10.41 15.86
CA LEU A 63 -3.60 11.37 14.93
C LEU A 63 -4.95 11.88 15.43
N SER A 64 -5.73 11.04 16.12
CA SER A 64 -7.03 11.40 16.69
C SER A 64 -6.96 12.54 17.71
N LEU A 65 -5.81 12.71 18.38
CA LEU A 65 -5.58 13.82 19.32
C LEU A 65 -5.65 15.19 18.64
N LYS A 66 -5.49 15.25 17.31
CA LYS A 66 -5.51 16.50 16.53
C LYS A 66 -6.60 16.53 15.46
N LEU A 67 -6.93 15.39 14.88
CA LEU A 67 -7.90 15.24 13.80
C LEU A 67 -8.94 14.21 14.22
N LYS A 68 -10.13 14.68 14.61
CA LYS A 68 -11.18 13.85 15.21
C LYS A 68 -11.67 12.75 14.26
N GLU A 69 -11.48 12.92 12.95
CA GLU A 69 -11.82 11.94 11.92
C GLU A 69 -11.06 10.61 12.12
N PHE A 70 -9.82 10.66 12.58
CA PHE A 70 -9.03 9.47 12.88
C PHE A 70 -9.50 8.74 14.15
N LEU A 71 -10.25 9.41 15.05
CA LEU A 71 -10.90 8.74 16.18
C LEU A 71 -11.99 7.79 15.69
N ILE A 72 -12.73 8.20 14.66
CA ILE A 72 -13.79 7.39 14.06
C ILE A 72 -13.17 6.16 13.41
N LEU A 73 -12.09 6.34 12.65
CA LEU A 73 -11.34 5.23 12.06
C LEU A 73 -10.75 4.28 13.11
N PHE A 74 -10.19 4.82 14.21
CA PHE A 74 -9.70 4.01 15.33
C PHE A 74 -10.83 3.20 15.98
N ALA A 75 -11.97 3.82 16.26
CA ALA A 75 -13.11 3.14 16.87
C ALA A 75 -13.67 2.05 15.96
N ILE A 76 -13.77 2.31 14.66
CA ILE A 76 -14.19 1.32 13.67
C ILE A 76 -13.23 0.14 13.67
N GLU A 77 -11.93 0.39 13.67
CA GLU A 77 -10.90 -0.68 13.65
C GLU A 77 -10.91 -1.52 14.93
N LEU A 78 -11.21 -0.90 16.07
CA LEU A 78 -11.33 -1.58 17.35
C LEU A 78 -12.58 -2.46 17.39
N VAL A 79 -13.69 -1.95 16.87
CA VAL A 79 -14.95 -2.69 16.80
C VAL A 79 -14.85 -3.83 15.79
N SER A 80 -14.25 -3.59 14.62
CA SER A 80 -14.09 -4.58 13.55
C SER A 80 -13.21 -5.76 13.95
N SER A 81 -12.25 -5.56 14.86
CA SER A 81 -11.38 -6.63 15.35
C SER A 81 -12.00 -7.45 16.49
N VAL A 82 -12.89 -6.84 17.28
CA VAL A 82 -13.49 -7.50 18.46
C VAL A 82 -14.79 -8.24 18.12
N ILE A 83 -15.68 -7.63 17.33
CA ILE A 83 -17.02 -8.21 17.04
C ILE A 83 -16.92 -9.62 16.44
N PRO A 84 -16.06 -9.89 15.45
CA PRO A 84 -16.04 -11.21 14.82
C PRO A 84 -15.52 -12.33 15.73
N TYR A 85 -14.78 -11.99 16.80
CA TYR A 85 -14.37 -12.97 17.81
C TYR A 85 -15.56 -13.38 18.69
N ILE A 86 -16.48 -12.46 18.94
CA ILE A 86 -17.68 -12.68 19.76
C ILE A 86 -18.79 -13.32 18.92
N TYR A 87 -18.93 -12.93 17.65
CA TYR A 87 -19.91 -13.45 16.72
C TYR A 87 -19.25 -13.85 15.39
N PRO A 88 -18.76 -15.10 15.26
CA PRO A 88 -18.00 -15.56 14.09
C PRO A 88 -18.77 -15.48 12.76
N GLU A 89 -20.10 -15.60 12.80
CA GLU A 89 -20.96 -15.50 11.62
C GLU A 89 -21.16 -14.06 11.14
N TYR A 90 -20.67 -13.06 11.87
CA TYR A 90 -20.86 -11.65 11.55
C TYR A 90 -20.42 -11.29 10.12
N TYR A 91 -19.35 -11.92 9.63
CA TYR A 91 -18.83 -11.70 8.27
C TYR A 91 -19.82 -12.05 7.16
N GLY A 92 -20.77 -12.95 7.40
CA GLY A 92 -21.80 -13.34 6.44
C GLY A 92 -23.06 -12.48 6.49
N THR A 93 -23.14 -11.54 7.44
CA THR A 93 -24.34 -10.72 7.63
C THR A 93 -24.43 -9.57 6.63
N LEU A 94 -25.66 -9.21 6.23
CA LEU A 94 -25.92 -8.04 5.38
C LEU A 94 -25.33 -6.75 5.98
N LEU A 95 -25.32 -6.64 7.32
CA LEU A 95 -24.79 -5.49 8.03
C LEU A 95 -23.27 -5.36 7.84
N TRP A 96 -22.52 -6.47 7.85
CA TRP A 96 -21.10 -6.46 7.54
C TRP A 96 -20.82 -6.03 6.10
N TYR A 97 -21.60 -6.53 5.14
CA TYR A 97 -21.48 -6.12 3.74
C TYR A 97 -21.76 -4.62 3.58
N ALA A 98 -22.88 -4.13 4.11
CA ALA A 98 -23.23 -2.71 4.06
C ALA A 98 -22.14 -1.83 4.70
N PHE A 99 -21.59 -2.28 5.83
CA PHE A 99 -20.49 -1.59 6.50
C PHE A 99 -19.21 -1.57 5.67
N THR A 100 -18.86 -2.69 5.04
CA THR A 100 -17.69 -2.79 4.15
C THR A 100 -17.82 -1.86 2.95
N PHE A 101 -18.99 -1.82 2.30
CA PHE A 101 -19.27 -0.87 1.21
C PHE A 101 -19.18 0.58 1.68
N PHE A 102 -19.79 0.90 2.83
CA PHE A 102 -19.67 2.23 3.43
C PHE A 102 -18.21 2.64 3.62
N LEU A 103 -17.38 1.76 4.20
CA LEU A 103 -15.96 2.03 4.42
C LEU A 103 -15.17 2.18 3.13
N LEU A 104 -15.51 1.42 2.08
CA LEU A 104 -14.88 1.55 0.78
C LEU A 104 -15.15 2.94 0.18
N PHE A 105 -16.40 3.40 0.15
CA PHE A 105 -16.75 4.73 -0.35
C PHE A 105 -16.19 5.84 0.55
N PHE A 106 -16.21 5.64 1.86
CA PHE A 106 -15.65 6.58 2.84
C PHE A 106 -14.14 6.74 2.66
N SER A 107 -13.41 5.62 2.49
CA SER A 107 -11.99 5.58 2.17
C SER A 107 -11.67 6.36 0.89
N LEU A 108 -12.38 6.06 -0.21
CA LEU A 108 -12.22 6.82 -1.46
C LEU A 108 -12.50 8.31 -1.29
N GLY A 109 -13.57 8.65 -0.54
CA GLY A 109 -13.95 10.03 -0.26
C GLY A 109 -12.85 10.80 0.47
N ILE A 110 -12.30 10.22 1.55
CA ILE A 110 -11.18 10.83 2.29
C ILE A 110 -9.94 10.95 1.39
N SER A 111 -9.59 9.89 0.65
CA SER A 111 -8.43 9.90 -0.24
C SER A 111 -8.55 10.99 -1.32
N LEU A 112 -9.74 11.22 -1.88
CA LEU A 112 -9.99 12.32 -2.82
C LEU A 112 -9.87 13.70 -2.16
N LEU A 113 -10.36 13.85 -0.93
CA LEU A 113 -10.22 15.10 -0.17
C LEU A 113 -8.74 15.42 0.11
N GLU A 114 -7.96 14.43 0.53
CA GLU A 114 -6.52 14.63 0.79
C GLU A 114 -5.74 14.90 -0.51
N MET A 115 -6.10 14.27 -1.62
CA MET A 115 -5.56 14.63 -2.93
C MET A 115 -5.88 16.08 -3.32
N GLY A 116 -7.10 16.57 -3.04
CA GLY A 116 -7.47 17.96 -3.28
C GLY A 116 -6.63 18.98 -2.51
N ASN A 117 -6.06 18.57 -1.37
CA ASN A 117 -5.19 19.40 -0.54
C ASN A 117 -3.68 19.27 -0.88
N SER A 118 -3.33 18.32 -1.75
CA SER A 118 -1.95 17.98 -2.10
C SER A 118 -1.34 18.97 -3.09
N THR A 119 -0.01 19.08 -3.10
CA THR A 119 0.70 19.95 -4.04
C THR A 119 0.67 19.38 -5.47
N ARG A 120 0.82 20.25 -6.48
CA ARG A 120 0.94 19.81 -7.90
C ARG A 120 2.03 18.76 -8.12
N ARG A 121 3.10 18.81 -7.33
CA ARG A 121 4.19 17.83 -7.37
C ARG A 121 3.75 16.46 -6.84
N GLU A 122 3.01 16.43 -5.73
CA GLU A 122 2.53 15.18 -5.12
C GLU A 122 1.45 14.51 -6.00
N LEU A 123 0.63 15.29 -6.70
CA LEU A 123 -0.36 14.77 -7.65
C LEU A 123 0.26 13.88 -8.74
N ILE A 124 1.54 14.06 -9.08
CA ILE A 124 2.27 13.25 -10.08
C ILE A 124 2.23 11.76 -9.74
N PHE A 125 2.31 11.41 -8.45
CA PHE A 125 2.24 10.01 -8.02
C PHE A 125 0.90 9.65 -7.38
N LEU A 126 0.22 10.61 -6.72
CA LEU A 126 -1.08 10.35 -6.07
C LEU A 126 -2.20 10.03 -7.07
N VAL A 127 -2.21 10.66 -8.25
CA VAL A 127 -3.22 10.37 -9.28
C VAL A 127 -3.07 8.94 -9.81
N PRO A 128 -1.88 8.47 -10.23
CA PRO A 128 -1.68 7.06 -10.55
C PRO A 128 -2.07 6.09 -9.44
N ILE A 129 -1.72 6.41 -8.18
CA ILE A 129 -2.13 5.58 -7.02
C ILE A 129 -3.65 5.53 -6.90
N MET A 130 -4.37 6.64 -7.11
CA MET A 130 -5.83 6.67 -7.02
C MET A 130 -6.49 5.84 -8.12
N LEU A 131 -5.99 5.92 -9.35
CA LEU A 131 -6.47 5.09 -10.44
C LEU A 131 -6.24 3.60 -10.16
N PHE A 132 -5.07 3.26 -9.62
CA PHE A 132 -4.75 1.88 -9.22
C PHE A 132 -5.66 1.41 -8.08
N THR A 133 -5.84 2.22 -7.03
CA THR A 133 -6.73 1.94 -5.89
C THR A 133 -8.18 1.73 -6.35
N GLY A 134 -8.70 2.65 -7.17
CA GLY A 134 -10.06 2.58 -7.71
C GLY A 134 -10.32 1.34 -8.56
N TYR A 135 -9.34 0.93 -9.38
CA TYR A 135 -9.43 -0.29 -10.17
C TYR A 135 -9.61 -1.55 -9.29
N PHE A 136 -8.77 -1.70 -8.27
CA PHE A 136 -8.84 -2.85 -7.38
C PHE A 136 -10.03 -2.83 -6.44
N TYR A 137 -10.49 -1.65 -6.03
CA TYR A 137 -11.76 -1.49 -5.32
C TYR A 137 -12.93 -1.94 -6.19
N LEU A 138 -12.98 -1.53 -7.47
CA LEU A 138 -13.99 -1.98 -8.41
C LEU A 138 -13.93 -3.50 -8.60
N GLN A 139 -12.73 -4.07 -8.74
CA GLN A 139 -12.54 -5.52 -8.84
C GLN A 139 -13.08 -6.24 -7.61
N SER A 140 -12.83 -5.70 -6.41
CA SER A 140 -13.32 -6.25 -5.15
C SER A 140 -14.85 -6.18 -5.05
N ILE A 141 -15.44 -5.06 -5.43
CA ILE A 141 -16.91 -4.89 -5.48
C ILE A 141 -17.54 -5.92 -6.42
N LEU A 142 -16.98 -6.07 -7.63
CA LEU A 142 -17.48 -7.03 -8.62
C LEU A 142 -17.37 -8.47 -8.13
N LEU A 143 -16.27 -8.83 -7.49
CA LEU A 143 -16.10 -10.15 -6.88
C LEU A 143 -17.21 -10.42 -5.84
N TYR A 144 -17.51 -9.45 -4.97
CA TYR A 144 -18.54 -9.57 -3.95
C TYR A 144 -19.96 -9.60 -4.49
N SER A 145 -20.24 -8.78 -5.50
CA SER A 145 -21.56 -8.76 -6.15
C SER A 145 -21.77 -9.96 -7.09
N HIS A 146 -20.84 -10.93 -7.13
CA HIS A 146 -20.84 -12.03 -8.08
C HIS A 146 -20.93 -11.53 -9.54
N GLY A 147 -20.39 -10.34 -9.79
CA GLY A 147 -20.30 -9.72 -11.09
C GLY A 147 -19.17 -10.31 -11.93
N PRO A 148 -19.13 -10.00 -13.24
CA PRO A 148 -18.05 -10.44 -14.10
C PRO A 148 -16.71 -9.87 -13.61
N ALA A 149 -15.68 -10.72 -13.57
CA ALA A 149 -14.33 -10.27 -13.27
C ALA A 149 -13.85 -9.27 -14.34
N LEU A 150 -13.07 -8.27 -13.93
CA LEU A 150 -12.41 -7.36 -14.87
C LEU A 150 -11.41 -8.15 -15.73
N THR A 151 -11.62 -8.15 -17.04
CA THR A 151 -10.81 -8.90 -18.01
C THR A 151 -9.57 -8.12 -18.48
N TYR A 152 -9.48 -6.83 -18.18
CA TYR A 152 -8.34 -6.00 -18.58
C TYR A 152 -7.19 -6.15 -17.59
N SER A 153 -5.98 -6.41 -18.09
CA SER A 153 -4.78 -6.43 -17.24
C SER A 153 -4.51 -5.03 -16.67
N PRO A 154 -4.26 -4.87 -15.35
CA PRO A 154 -3.92 -3.59 -14.75
C PRO A 154 -2.50 -3.11 -15.07
N LEU A 155 -1.82 -3.73 -16.04
CA LEU A 155 -0.45 -3.41 -16.44
C LEU A 155 -0.26 -1.93 -16.80
N ILE A 156 -1.24 -1.31 -17.48
CA ILE A 156 -1.19 0.12 -17.81
C ILE A 156 -1.22 0.97 -16.54
N LEU A 157 -2.07 0.60 -15.57
CA LEU A 157 -2.14 1.31 -14.28
C LEU A 157 -0.85 1.13 -13.48
N LEU A 158 -0.26 -0.06 -13.50
CA LEU A 158 1.04 -0.33 -12.89
C LEU A 158 2.15 0.50 -13.57
N ALA A 159 2.13 0.63 -14.90
CA ALA A 159 3.07 1.45 -15.65
C ALA A 159 2.92 2.94 -15.34
N LEU A 160 1.69 3.44 -15.23
CA LEU A 160 1.40 4.81 -14.80
C LEU A 160 1.90 5.06 -13.37
N LEU A 161 1.69 4.10 -12.47
CA LEU A 161 2.19 4.17 -11.10
C LEU A 161 3.71 4.19 -11.04
N ALA A 162 4.39 3.33 -11.81
CA ALA A 162 5.84 3.32 -11.93
C ALA A 162 6.37 4.65 -12.49
N ALA A 163 5.74 5.17 -13.55
CA ALA A 163 6.12 6.45 -14.15
C ALA A 163 5.90 7.62 -13.19
N GLY A 164 4.77 7.64 -12.46
CA GLY A 164 4.45 8.69 -11.49
C GLY A 164 5.41 8.71 -10.31
N THR A 165 5.67 7.55 -9.71
CA THR A 165 6.63 7.43 -8.59
C THR A 165 8.06 7.75 -9.02
N LEU A 166 8.48 7.29 -10.21
CA LEU A 166 9.79 7.62 -10.78
C LEU A 166 9.93 9.12 -11.05
N SER A 167 8.95 9.73 -11.71
CA SER A 167 8.95 11.17 -12.03
C SER A 167 9.02 12.00 -10.75
N TYR A 168 8.23 11.64 -9.74
CA TYR A 168 8.28 12.28 -8.43
C TYR A 168 9.66 12.14 -7.78
N SER A 169 10.25 10.93 -7.80
CA SER A 169 11.56 10.68 -7.22
C SER A 169 12.67 11.51 -7.87
N ILE A 170 12.56 11.80 -9.18
CA ILE A 170 13.52 12.62 -9.93
C ILE A 170 13.35 14.10 -9.57
N LEU A 171 12.11 14.59 -9.51
CA LEU A 171 11.80 15.98 -9.19
C LEU A 171 12.08 16.35 -7.71
N LEU A 172 12.17 15.35 -6.84
CA LEU A 172 12.46 15.55 -5.43
C LEU A 172 13.88 16.06 -5.21
N ARG A 173 13.98 17.28 -4.67
CA ARG A 173 15.24 17.95 -4.34
C ARG A 173 15.85 17.38 -3.05
N SER A 174 17.16 17.20 -3.00
CA SER A 174 17.92 16.81 -1.80
C SER A 174 19.36 17.32 -1.87
N LYS A 175 20.16 17.12 -0.81
CA LYS A 175 21.59 17.48 -0.81
C LYS A 175 22.33 16.60 -1.83
N LYS A 176 23.30 17.16 -2.57
CA LYS A 176 24.03 16.44 -3.65
C LYS A 176 24.54 15.04 -3.25
N GLY A 177 25.13 14.90 -2.06
CA GLY A 177 25.58 13.58 -1.56
C GLY A 177 24.47 12.57 -1.33
N LYS A 178 23.31 13.01 -0.80
CA LYS A 178 22.13 12.14 -0.63
C LYS A 178 21.51 11.75 -1.97
N ILE A 179 21.56 12.63 -2.96
CA ILE A 179 21.06 12.34 -4.32
C ILE A 179 21.85 11.19 -4.95
N ILE A 180 23.18 11.22 -4.89
CA ILE A 180 24.04 10.17 -5.46
C ILE A 180 23.76 8.83 -4.78
N ILE A 181 23.77 8.81 -3.44
CA ILE A 181 23.48 7.60 -2.67
C ILE A 181 22.09 7.05 -3.00
N ALA A 182 21.09 7.93 -3.12
CA ALA A 182 19.72 7.53 -3.46
C ALA A 182 19.66 6.83 -4.82
N TYR A 183 20.25 7.40 -5.87
CA TYR A 183 20.22 6.80 -7.21
C TYR A 183 21.04 5.52 -7.30
N ILE A 184 22.21 5.45 -6.66
CA ILE A 184 23.01 4.20 -6.62
C ILE A 184 22.20 3.11 -5.91
N SER A 185 21.60 3.42 -4.76
CA SER A 185 20.81 2.44 -4.00
C SER A 185 19.58 2.00 -4.79
N GLY A 186 18.88 2.94 -5.44
CA GLY A 186 17.75 2.65 -6.31
C GLY A 186 18.13 1.80 -7.52
N ALA A 187 19.28 2.06 -8.15
CA ALA A 187 19.79 1.21 -9.22
C ALA A 187 20.09 -0.21 -8.70
N LEU A 188 20.80 -0.33 -7.57
CA LEU A 188 21.13 -1.62 -6.96
C LEU A 188 19.88 -2.45 -6.62
N ILE A 189 18.81 -1.82 -6.11
CA ILE A 189 17.59 -2.55 -5.78
C ILE A 189 16.79 -2.98 -7.03
N SER A 190 16.93 -2.27 -8.15
CA SER A 190 16.27 -2.64 -9.41
C SER A 190 16.92 -3.82 -10.13
N ILE A 191 18.22 -4.05 -9.92
CA ILE A 191 19.01 -5.09 -10.60
C ILE A 191 18.37 -6.48 -10.40
N PRO A 192 18.08 -6.95 -9.17
CA PRO A 192 17.43 -8.24 -8.96
C PRO A 192 16.12 -8.40 -9.75
N PHE A 193 15.29 -7.37 -9.82
CA PHE A 193 14.01 -7.41 -10.53
C PHE A 193 14.18 -7.54 -12.04
N ILE A 194 15.15 -6.84 -12.61
CA ILE A 194 15.47 -6.91 -14.04
C ILE A 194 16.01 -8.29 -14.39
N PHE A 195 16.97 -8.80 -13.62
CA PHE A 195 17.53 -10.14 -13.84
C PHE A 195 16.47 -11.23 -13.68
N PHE A 196 15.63 -11.14 -12.66
CA PHE A 196 14.53 -12.08 -12.45
C PHE A 196 13.50 -12.00 -13.58
N GLY A 197 13.19 -10.80 -14.07
CA GLY A 197 12.32 -10.59 -15.23
C GLY A 197 12.85 -11.26 -16.50
N PHE A 198 14.15 -11.18 -16.77
CA PHE A 198 14.78 -11.90 -17.89
C PHE A 198 14.76 -13.41 -17.70
N LEU A 199 15.06 -13.88 -16.48
CA LEU A 199 15.06 -15.31 -16.16
C LEU A 199 13.67 -15.92 -16.33
N ILE A 200 12.62 -15.24 -15.87
CA ILE A 200 11.23 -15.63 -16.11
C ILE A 200 10.94 -15.61 -17.62
N SER A 201 11.28 -14.53 -18.32
CA SER A 201 10.97 -14.39 -19.75
C SER A 201 11.67 -15.45 -20.61
N GLY A 202 12.83 -15.95 -20.20
CA GLY A 202 13.56 -17.01 -20.89
C GLY A 202 13.10 -18.44 -20.57
N ASN A 203 12.16 -18.63 -19.63
CA ASN A 203 11.79 -19.95 -19.13
C ASN A 203 10.26 -20.13 -19.07
N ALA A 204 9.68 -20.90 -19.99
CA ALA A 204 8.24 -21.12 -20.10
C ALA A 204 7.61 -21.75 -18.83
N PHE A 205 8.35 -22.61 -18.12
CA PHE A 205 7.90 -23.18 -16.86
C PHE A 205 7.76 -22.09 -15.78
N LEU A 206 8.77 -21.22 -15.65
CA LEU A 206 8.71 -20.09 -14.72
C LEU A 206 7.66 -19.06 -15.13
N GLN A 207 7.46 -18.78 -16.42
CA GLN A 207 6.35 -17.92 -16.87
C GLN A 207 5.01 -18.48 -16.40
N THR A 208 4.78 -19.78 -16.57
CA THR A 208 3.53 -20.43 -16.19
C THR A 208 3.30 -20.35 -14.68
N ILE A 209 4.33 -20.60 -13.87
CA ILE A 209 4.25 -20.43 -12.41
C ILE A 209 3.93 -18.96 -12.08
N MET A 210 4.65 -18.00 -12.68
CA MET A 210 4.48 -16.59 -12.36
C MET A 210 3.14 -16.02 -12.83
N THR A 211 2.52 -16.58 -13.88
CA THR A 211 1.14 -16.26 -14.26
C THR A 211 0.10 -16.70 -13.22
N MET A 212 0.45 -17.60 -12.29
CA MET A 212 -0.41 -17.98 -11.17
C MET A 212 -0.04 -17.21 -9.90
N VAL A 213 1.26 -17.06 -9.63
CA VAL A 213 1.77 -16.40 -8.43
C VAL A 213 1.43 -14.91 -8.43
N ILE A 214 1.66 -14.18 -9.52
CA ILE A 214 1.43 -12.72 -9.56
C ILE A 214 -0.03 -12.38 -9.27
N PRO A 215 -1.05 -13.00 -9.91
CA PRO A 215 -2.44 -12.73 -9.56
C PRO A 215 -2.77 -13.09 -8.10
N SER A 216 -2.23 -14.20 -7.58
CA SER A 216 -2.52 -14.63 -6.20
C SER A 216 -1.91 -13.75 -5.12
N SER A 217 -0.73 -13.16 -5.39
CA SER A 217 0.02 -12.34 -4.43
C SER A 217 -0.24 -10.84 -4.58
N LEU A 218 -0.42 -10.38 -5.83
CA LEU A 218 -0.55 -8.97 -6.17
C LEU A 218 -1.95 -8.59 -6.68
N GLY A 219 -2.85 -9.55 -6.90
CA GLY A 219 -4.16 -9.30 -7.52
C GLY A 219 -4.08 -8.91 -9.00
N ILE A 220 -2.88 -8.79 -9.58
CA ILE A 220 -2.63 -8.33 -10.94
C ILE A 220 -2.75 -9.51 -11.90
N THR A 221 -3.77 -9.50 -12.76
CA THR A 221 -3.91 -10.47 -13.85
C THR A 221 -2.88 -10.17 -14.95
N VAL A 222 -2.04 -11.16 -15.25
CA VAL A 222 -0.95 -11.05 -16.23
C VAL A 222 -0.88 -12.30 -17.10
N ASN A 223 -0.70 -12.07 -18.40
CA ASN A 223 -0.41 -13.16 -19.34
C ASN A 223 1.10 -13.47 -19.34
N SER A 224 1.47 -14.63 -19.88
CA SER A 224 2.87 -15.12 -19.92
C SER A 224 3.84 -14.08 -20.50
N SER A 225 3.45 -13.41 -21.58
CA SER A 225 4.23 -12.34 -22.24
C SER A 225 4.38 -11.05 -21.42
N GLN A 226 3.56 -10.85 -20.40
CA GLN A 226 3.54 -9.64 -19.57
C GLN A 226 4.30 -9.81 -18.24
N THR A 227 4.63 -11.05 -17.86
CA THR A 227 5.28 -11.38 -16.59
C THR A 227 6.61 -10.64 -16.40
N GLY A 228 7.51 -10.67 -17.40
CA GLY A 228 8.80 -9.99 -17.35
C GLY A 228 8.67 -8.46 -17.20
N ILE A 229 7.74 -7.84 -17.95
CA ILE A 229 7.48 -6.40 -17.87
C ILE A 229 6.93 -6.03 -16.48
N THR A 230 6.04 -6.86 -15.93
CA THR A 230 5.47 -6.65 -14.59
C THR A 230 6.56 -6.60 -13.53
N PHE A 231 7.54 -7.50 -13.59
CA PHE A 231 8.70 -7.49 -12.68
C PHE A 231 9.56 -6.24 -12.84
N ALA A 232 9.81 -5.80 -14.08
CA ALA A 232 10.55 -4.57 -14.31
C ALA A 232 9.83 -3.35 -13.73
N LEU A 233 8.50 -3.26 -13.89
CA LEU A 233 7.69 -2.17 -13.33
C LEU A 233 7.69 -2.18 -11.79
N LEU A 234 7.57 -3.34 -11.16
CA LEU A 234 7.68 -3.48 -9.70
C LEU A 234 9.07 -3.05 -9.21
N GLY A 235 10.13 -3.41 -9.93
CA GLY A 235 11.49 -2.97 -9.65
C GLY A 235 11.64 -1.46 -9.72
N VAL A 236 11.04 -0.81 -10.72
CA VAL A 236 11.03 0.67 -10.85
C VAL A 236 10.28 1.32 -9.69
N ILE A 237 9.13 0.79 -9.28
CA ILE A 237 8.35 1.30 -8.14
C ILE A 237 9.19 1.22 -6.86
N LEU A 238 9.79 0.06 -6.57
CA LEU A 238 10.60 -0.13 -5.36
C LEU A 238 11.87 0.74 -5.37
N ALA A 239 12.54 0.85 -6.51
CA ALA A 239 13.68 1.75 -6.67
C ALA A 239 13.29 3.21 -6.42
N SER A 240 12.15 3.65 -6.97
CA SER A 240 11.64 5.01 -6.79
C SER A 240 11.29 5.30 -5.33
N LEU A 241 10.64 4.35 -4.65
CA LEU A 241 10.33 4.47 -3.22
C LEU A 241 11.59 4.55 -2.36
N LEU A 242 12.60 3.73 -2.65
CA LEU A 242 13.87 3.79 -1.94
C LEU A 242 14.57 5.15 -2.13
N ILE A 243 14.56 5.69 -3.36
CA ILE A 243 15.11 7.01 -3.67
C ILE A 243 14.39 8.10 -2.85
N ILE A 244 13.06 8.07 -2.82
CA ILE A 244 12.24 9.03 -2.05
C ILE A 244 12.59 8.94 -0.55
N GLY A 245 12.71 7.74 -0.01
CA GLY A 245 13.06 7.49 1.39
C GLY A 245 14.46 8.03 1.75
N ILE A 246 15.48 7.73 0.95
CA ILE A 246 16.86 8.22 1.17
C ILE A 246 16.93 9.75 1.06
N LYS A 247 16.14 10.35 0.17
CA LYS A 247 16.05 11.81 0.03
C LYS A 247 15.37 12.49 1.23
N GLY A 248 14.66 11.74 2.07
CA GLY A 248 14.20 12.16 3.39
C GLY A 248 12.68 12.17 3.57
N GLU A 249 11.90 11.63 2.64
CA GLU A 249 10.43 11.61 2.72
C GLU A 249 9.91 10.20 3.08
N ILE A 250 10.31 9.71 4.27
CA ILE A 250 9.96 8.36 4.75
C ILE A 250 8.45 8.21 4.94
N GLU A 251 7.75 9.28 5.33
CA GLU A 251 6.31 9.32 5.51
C GLU A 251 5.60 9.01 4.20
N LYS A 252 6.04 9.61 3.09
CA LYS A 252 5.45 9.37 1.77
C LYS A 252 5.71 7.95 1.29
N VAL A 253 6.91 7.42 1.52
CA VAL A 253 7.21 6.01 1.22
C VAL A 253 6.29 5.08 2.00
N THR A 254 6.11 5.35 3.30
CA THR A 254 5.23 4.59 4.17
C THR A 254 3.79 4.65 3.66
N GLY A 255 3.29 5.85 3.33
CA GLY A 255 1.95 6.03 2.80
C GLY A 255 1.71 5.31 1.49
N ILE A 256 2.63 5.41 0.52
CA ILE A 256 2.53 4.72 -0.77
C ILE A 256 2.52 3.21 -0.56
N LEU A 257 3.47 2.67 0.20
CA LEU A 257 3.53 1.22 0.46
C LEU A 257 2.27 0.72 1.16
N LEU A 258 1.77 1.49 2.11
CA LEU A 258 0.58 1.14 2.87
C LEU A 258 -0.67 1.14 1.99
N ILE A 259 -0.81 2.07 1.04
CA ILE A 259 -1.87 2.02 0.03
C ILE A 259 -1.69 0.80 -0.88
N LEU A 260 -0.51 0.61 -1.48
CA LEU A 260 -0.29 -0.46 -2.46
C LEU A 260 -0.52 -1.85 -1.87
N THR A 261 0.02 -2.11 -0.68
CA THR A 261 -0.16 -3.39 0.01
C THR A 261 -1.62 -3.63 0.40
N SER A 262 -2.31 -2.61 0.89
CA SER A 262 -3.72 -2.73 1.31
C SER A 262 -4.67 -2.95 0.13
N VAL A 263 -4.43 -2.28 -1.00
CA VAL A 263 -5.23 -2.44 -2.23
C VAL A 263 -5.05 -3.84 -2.82
N VAL A 264 -3.81 -4.33 -2.85
CA VAL A 264 -3.46 -5.69 -3.29
C VAL A 264 -4.14 -6.74 -2.41
N GLN A 265 -4.06 -6.59 -1.08
CA GLN A 265 -4.68 -7.52 -0.14
C GLN A 265 -6.22 -7.47 -0.19
N GLY A 266 -6.81 -6.30 -0.46
CA GLY A 266 -8.24 -6.19 -0.71
C GLY A 266 -8.71 -7.06 -1.88
N ALA A 267 -7.89 -7.19 -2.92
CA ALA A 267 -8.23 -7.96 -4.11
C ALA A 267 -8.14 -9.48 -3.93
N THR A 268 -7.32 -9.96 -2.99
CA THR A 268 -7.05 -11.40 -2.78
C THR A 268 -7.94 -12.05 -1.72
N GLY A 269 -8.71 -11.27 -0.96
CA GLY A 269 -9.69 -11.79 0.01
C GLY A 269 -9.91 -10.82 1.17
N PHE A 270 -11.12 -10.26 1.25
CA PHE A 270 -11.49 -9.25 2.23
C PHE A 270 -11.96 -9.88 3.55
N HIS A 271 -11.17 -9.74 4.62
CA HIS A 271 -11.63 -9.89 6.00
C HIS A 271 -10.97 -8.92 6.99
N PHE A 272 -10.15 -7.98 6.53
CA PHE A 272 -9.43 -7.05 7.42
C PHE A 272 -9.80 -5.60 7.10
N ILE A 273 -10.74 -5.05 7.87
CA ILE A 273 -11.17 -3.64 7.79
C ILE A 273 -9.98 -2.68 7.88
N VAL A 274 -8.92 -3.09 8.57
CA VAL A 274 -7.66 -2.35 8.63
C VAL A 274 -7.13 -1.96 7.25
N TYR A 275 -7.34 -2.76 6.20
CA TYR A 275 -6.83 -2.46 4.86
C TYR A 275 -7.65 -1.37 4.15
N LEU A 276 -8.94 -1.24 4.48
CA LEU A 276 -9.75 -0.09 4.02
C LEU A 276 -9.35 1.19 4.75
N ILE A 277 -8.99 1.08 6.02
CA ILE A 277 -8.59 2.23 6.86
C ILE A 277 -7.15 2.65 6.62
N ALA A 278 -6.31 1.70 6.24
CA ALA A 278 -4.94 1.93 5.85
C ALA A 278 -4.89 2.92 4.67
N ILE A 279 -5.70 2.73 3.63
CA ILE A 279 -5.67 3.58 2.43
C ILE A 279 -5.78 5.09 2.73
N PRO A 280 -6.81 5.59 3.44
CA PRO A 280 -6.90 7.01 3.78
C PRO A 280 -5.76 7.48 4.68
N LEU A 281 -5.28 6.63 5.61
CA LEU A 281 -4.07 6.93 6.39
C LEU A 281 -2.83 7.08 5.49
N GLY A 282 -2.70 6.24 4.47
CA GLY A 282 -1.60 6.31 3.51
C GLY A 282 -1.61 7.60 2.70
N TYR A 283 -2.80 8.02 2.22
CA TYR A 283 -2.96 9.31 1.53
C TYR A 283 -2.59 10.49 2.45
N PHE A 284 -3.00 10.42 3.70
CA PHE A 284 -2.65 11.43 4.70
C PHE A 284 -1.13 11.49 4.98
N LEU A 285 -0.45 10.35 5.04
CA LEU A 285 1.02 10.29 5.18
C LEU A 285 1.77 10.80 3.94
N CYS A 286 1.15 10.75 2.77
CA CYS A 286 1.72 11.27 1.53
C CYS A 286 1.71 12.80 1.43
N GLU A 287 0.95 13.50 2.29
CA GLU A 287 0.88 14.97 2.28
C GLU A 287 2.07 15.58 3.04
N GLU A 288 2.78 16.54 2.43
CA GLU A 288 3.90 17.30 3.04
C GLU A 288 3.54 17.98 4.38
N LYS A 289 2.23 18.15 4.66
CA LYS A 289 1.72 18.89 5.81
C LYS A 289 1.47 18.05 7.07
N LEU A 290 1.81 16.76 7.10
CA LEU A 290 1.63 15.93 8.29
C LEU A 290 2.22 16.61 9.54
N PHE A 291 3.49 17.00 9.49
CA PHE A 291 4.16 17.62 10.63
C PHE A 291 3.74 19.07 10.87
N SER A 292 3.33 19.81 9.85
CA SER A 292 2.82 21.17 10.03
C SER A 292 1.42 21.17 10.67
N ARG A 293 0.51 20.27 10.27
CA ARG A 293 -0.78 20.02 10.94
C ARG A 293 -0.58 19.47 12.36
N LEU A 294 0.45 18.65 12.58
CA LEU A 294 0.81 18.13 13.90
C LEU A 294 1.64 19.09 14.76
N THR A 295 2.07 20.25 14.27
CA THR A 295 2.77 21.28 15.09
C THR A 295 1.91 22.51 15.31
N PHE A 296 1.17 22.96 14.29
CA PHE A 296 0.22 24.05 14.38
C PHE A 296 -1.21 23.52 14.44
N GLY A 297 -1.72 23.37 15.68
CA GLY A 297 -3.16 23.35 15.87
C GLY A 297 -3.74 24.64 15.29
N ARG A 298 -4.80 24.52 14.48
CA ARG A 298 -5.50 25.61 13.78
C ARG A 298 -5.34 26.98 14.46
N ASN A 299 -4.63 27.88 13.78
CA ASN A 299 -5.02 29.28 13.68
C ASN A 299 -4.88 29.67 12.21
N TYR A 300 -5.85 29.23 11.40
CA TYR A 300 -6.19 30.00 10.21
C TYR A 300 -6.80 31.31 10.70
N LYS A 301 -5.95 32.26 11.13
CA LYS A 301 -6.31 33.66 11.00
C LYS A 301 -6.40 33.89 9.50
N LEU A 302 -7.63 34.11 9.04
CA LEU A 302 -7.93 34.77 7.79
C LEU A 302 -6.94 35.92 7.62
N LEU A 303 -5.98 35.78 6.72
CA LEU A 303 -5.27 36.95 6.22
C LEU A 303 -6.28 37.68 5.34
N PRO A 304 -6.50 38.99 5.57
CA PRO A 304 -7.36 39.78 4.71
C PRO A 304 -6.75 39.78 3.31
N GLN A 305 -7.60 39.60 2.31
CA GLN A 305 -7.23 39.87 0.93
C GLN A 305 -6.73 41.31 0.83
N GLN A 306 -5.48 41.48 0.41
CA GLN A 306 -4.97 42.67 -0.24
C GLN A 306 -4.26 42.24 -1.51
#